data_AF-A0A519WSB3-F1
#
_entry.id   AF-A0A519WSB3-F1
#
_cell.length_a   1.000
_cell.length_b   1.000
_cell.length_c   1.000
_cell.angle_alpha   90.00
_cell.angle_beta   90.00
_cell.angle_gamma   90.00
#
_symmetry.space_group_name_H-M   'P 1'
#
loop_
_entity.id
_entity.type
_entity.pdbx_description
1 polymer ?
#
loop_
_entity_poly.entity_id
_entity_poly.type
_entity_poly.pdbx_seq_one_letter_code
_entity_poly.pdbx_strand_id
1 'polypeptide(L)'
;KFTGIIGGEKLEKVTVEKAAEREVVETVTASGKIQPATEVKFSSEVSGEVVELLVKEGDVVKAGQLLCRVRPDVLKSGYDRAAASYSSQKASVAGAEQQFEQAKGNWANAEATFKRNKELFSRKVISASEVGVNVPAVLSLLKVLNQ
;
A
#
# COMPACT_ATOMS: atom_id res chain seq x y z
N LYS A 1 47.21 -52.37 95.83
CA LYS A 1 47.09 -53.80 96.23
C LYS A 1 45.80 -53.98 97.03
N PHE A 2 44.74 -54.47 96.37
CA PHE A 2 43.71 -55.37 96.90
C PHE A 2 42.76 -55.66 95.73
N THR A 3 42.74 -56.90 95.26
CA THR A 3 41.92 -57.40 94.16
C THR A 3 40.59 -57.89 94.72
N GLY A 4 39.49 -57.28 94.25
CA GLY A 4 38.11 -57.72 94.46
C GLY A 4 37.41 -57.83 93.11
N ILE A 5 36.95 -59.04 92.82
CA ILE A 5 36.12 -59.49 91.69
C ILE A 5 34.83 -58.68 91.64
N ILE A 6 34.48 -58.04 90.51
CA ILE A 6 33.16 -58.08 89.83
C ILE A 6 33.34 -57.62 88.37
N GLY A 7 32.87 -58.40 87.40
CA GLY A 7 32.87 -58.06 85.99
C GLY A 7 31.99 -56.84 85.69
N GLY A 8 32.46 -56.00 84.76
CA GLY A 8 31.68 -54.90 84.21
C GLY A 8 32.05 -54.76 82.74
N GLU A 9 31.10 -55.02 81.86
CA GLU A 9 31.25 -54.82 80.42
C GLU A 9 31.73 -53.39 80.13
N LYS A 10 32.69 -53.25 79.21
CA LYS A 10 33.09 -51.94 78.67
C LYS A 10 31.90 -51.36 77.92
N LEU A 11 31.09 -50.57 78.61
CA LEU A 11 30.03 -49.78 77.98
C LEU A 11 30.68 -48.57 77.31
N GLU A 12 30.76 -48.61 75.99
CA GLU A 12 31.20 -47.51 75.16
C GLU A 12 30.13 -46.42 75.18
N LYS A 13 30.50 -45.24 75.71
CA LYS A 13 29.57 -44.10 75.78
C LYS A 13 29.36 -43.54 74.38
N VAL A 14 28.25 -43.91 73.77
CA VAL A 14 27.74 -43.24 72.57
C VAL A 14 26.91 -42.03 72.97
N THR A 15 27.22 -40.89 72.36
CA THR A 15 26.38 -39.70 72.48
C THR A 15 25.11 -39.94 71.68
N VAL A 16 23.98 -40.05 72.37
CA VAL A 16 22.66 -40.17 71.75
C VAL A 16 21.93 -38.84 71.87
N GLU A 17 21.37 -38.38 70.77
CA GLU A 17 20.49 -37.22 70.72
C GLU A 17 19.05 -37.69 70.50
N LYS A 18 18.08 -37.05 71.15
CA LYS A 18 16.67 -37.45 71.09
C LYS A 18 16.07 -36.92 69.78
N ALA A 19 15.51 -37.80 68.95
CA ALA A 19 14.88 -37.42 67.70
C ALA A 19 13.74 -36.42 67.97
N ALA A 20 13.79 -35.26 67.31
CA ALA A 20 12.77 -34.22 67.40
C ALA A 20 12.22 -33.95 66.00
N GLU A 21 10.89 -33.84 65.89
CA GLU A 21 10.22 -33.46 64.66
C GLU A 21 10.56 -32.00 64.36
N ARG A 22 11.24 -31.76 63.24
CA ARG A 22 11.56 -30.43 62.73
C ARG A 22 10.85 -30.28 61.39
N GLU A 23 10.20 -29.14 61.20
CA GLU A 23 9.58 -28.81 59.93
C GLU A 23 10.68 -28.53 58.89
N VAL A 24 10.83 -29.46 57.94
CA VAL A 24 11.73 -29.29 56.80
C VAL A 24 10.97 -28.52 55.73
N VAL A 25 11.23 -27.22 55.63
CA VAL A 25 10.64 -26.39 54.59
C VAL A 25 11.42 -26.62 53.30
N GLU A 26 10.98 -27.57 52.48
CA GLU A 26 11.51 -27.73 51.12
C GLU A 26 11.10 -26.53 50.25
N THR A 27 12.04 -25.62 50.06
CA THR A 27 11.82 -24.45 49.22
C THR A 27 12.03 -24.86 47.77
N VAL A 28 10.94 -25.17 47.06
CA VAL A 28 11.00 -25.47 45.62
C VAL A 28 11.18 -24.16 44.87
N THR A 29 12.38 -23.90 44.36
CA THR A 29 12.66 -22.74 43.50
C THR A 29 12.05 -22.95 42.12
N ALA A 30 10.89 -22.37 41.87
CA ALA A 30 10.29 -22.31 40.53
C ALA A 30 10.95 -21.18 39.72
N SER A 31 12.02 -21.51 39.00
CA SER A 31 12.67 -20.59 38.06
C SER A 31 11.87 -20.49 36.77
N GLY A 32 10.94 -19.53 36.70
CA GLY A 32 10.23 -19.19 35.46
C GLY A 32 11.01 -18.18 34.63
N LYS A 33 11.08 -18.37 33.30
CA LYS A 33 11.56 -17.34 32.39
C LYS A 33 10.41 -16.37 32.10
N ILE A 34 10.60 -15.09 32.40
CA ILE A 34 9.65 -14.04 32.01
C ILE A 34 9.80 -13.85 30.49
N GLN A 35 8.72 -14.09 29.75
CA GLN A 35 8.64 -13.75 28.32
C GLN A 35 7.63 -12.63 28.10
N PRO A 36 7.89 -11.73 27.15
CA PRO A 36 6.95 -10.67 26.79
C PRO A 36 5.63 -11.26 26.30
N ALA A 37 4.50 -10.69 26.73
CA ALA A 37 3.18 -11.14 26.31
C ALA A 37 2.91 -10.90 24.82
N THR A 38 3.61 -9.95 24.19
CA THR A 38 3.45 -9.63 22.77
C THR A 38 4.77 -9.09 22.22
N GLU A 39 5.37 -9.81 21.27
CA GLU A 39 6.55 -9.37 20.52
C GLU A 39 6.11 -9.12 19.07
N VAL A 40 6.22 -7.89 18.60
CA VAL A 40 5.91 -7.52 17.21
C VAL A 40 7.19 -7.11 16.50
N LYS A 41 7.57 -7.86 15.47
CA LYS A 41 8.70 -7.53 14.61
C LYS A 41 8.21 -6.60 13.50
N PHE A 42 8.67 -5.35 13.53
CA PHE A 42 8.38 -4.38 12.47
C PHE A 42 9.42 -4.50 11.36
N SER A 43 8.99 -4.85 10.15
CA SER A 43 9.78 -4.72 8.93
C SER A 43 9.22 -3.58 8.08
N SER A 44 10.09 -2.85 7.40
CA SER A 44 9.65 -1.84 6.42
C SER A 44 8.84 -2.52 5.31
N GLU A 45 7.66 -1.97 5.00
CA GLU A 45 6.80 -2.42 3.90
C GLU A 45 7.41 -2.11 2.52
N VAL A 46 8.35 -1.15 2.47
CA VAL A 46 9.02 -0.74 1.23
C VAL A 46 10.52 -1.01 1.34
N SER A 47 11.05 -1.74 0.36
CA SER A 47 12.48 -1.97 0.17
C SER A 47 13.14 -0.66 -0.27
N GLY A 48 13.75 0.07 0.66
CA GLY A 48 14.42 1.33 0.37
C GLY A 48 15.49 1.65 1.39
N GLU A 49 16.39 2.57 1.04
CA GLU A 49 17.44 3.02 1.95
C GLU A 49 16.82 3.83 3.11
N VAL A 50 17.19 3.48 4.35
CA VAL A 50 16.74 4.20 5.55
C VAL A 50 17.45 5.56 5.57
N VAL A 51 16.69 6.65 5.47
CA VAL A 51 17.23 8.02 5.47
C VAL A 51 17.45 8.50 6.89
N GLU A 52 16.51 8.17 7.78
CA GLU A 52 16.52 8.62 9.17
C GLU A 52 15.99 7.49 10.07
N LEU A 53 16.75 7.22 11.13
CA LEU A 53 16.34 6.40 12.27
C LEU A 53 16.17 7.35 13.46
N LEU A 54 14.93 7.54 13.91
CA LEU A 54 14.56 8.55 14.91
C LEU A 54 14.55 8.00 16.35
N VAL A 55 14.86 6.72 16.51
CA VAL A 55 14.78 6.00 17.79
C VAL A 55 16.02 5.16 18.03
N LYS A 56 16.45 5.05 19.29
CA LYS A 56 17.57 4.21 19.70
C LYS A 56 17.07 2.92 20.36
N GLU A 57 17.91 1.89 20.34
CA GLU A 57 17.62 0.63 21.02
C GLU A 57 17.39 0.89 22.52
N GLY A 58 16.20 0.54 23.02
CA GLY A 58 15.79 0.77 24.41
C GLY A 58 14.85 1.96 24.65
N ASP A 59 14.53 2.77 23.63
CA ASP A 59 13.58 3.86 23.77
C ASP A 59 12.13 3.38 23.90
N VAL A 60 11.37 3.99 24.81
CA VAL A 60 9.93 3.75 24.97
C VAL A 60 9.17 4.51 23.89
N VAL A 61 8.64 3.78 22.90
CA VAL A 61 7.90 4.34 21.78
C VAL A 61 6.39 4.25 21.99
N LYS A 62 5.65 5.25 21.49
CA LYS A 62 4.18 5.28 21.53
C LYS A 62 3.59 4.84 20.19
N ALA A 63 2.36 4.33 20.23
CA ALA A 63 1.62 4.01 19.01
C ALA A 63 1.49 5.25 18.12
N GLY A 64 1.92 5.13 16.85
CA GLY A 64 1.90 6.23 15.87
C GLY A 64 3.17 7.09 15.81
N GLN A 65 4.20 6.81 16.61
CA GLN A 65 5.48 7.51 16.53
C GLN A 65 6.24 7.09 15.26
N LEU A 66 6.75 8.06 14.50
CA LEU A 66 7.60 7.80 13.34
C LEU A 66 8.95 7.24 13.81
N LEU A 67 9.21 5.97 13.50
CA LEU A 67 10.42 5.27 13.92
C LEU A 67 11.55 5.37 12.87
N CYS A 68 11.18 5.22 11.59
CA CYS A 68 12.11 5.33 10.48
C CYS A 68 11.46 6.02 9.28
N ARG A 69 12.26 6.74 8.49
CA ARG A 69 11.84 7.31 7.21
C ARG A 69 12.62 6.62 6.10
N VAL A 70 11.90 5.91 5.24
CA VAL A 70 12.47 5.25 4.05
C VAL A 70 12.45 6.25 2.89
N ARG A 71 13.53 6.29 2.11
CA ARG A 71 13.71 7.28 1.03
C ARG A 71 12.63 7.09 -0.04
N PRO A 72 11.81 8.12 -0.35
CA PRO A 72 10.72 8.00 -1.30
C PRO A 72 11.16 8.26 -2.76
N ASP A 73 12.46 8.36 -3.07
CA ASP A 73 12.94 8.84 -4.39
C ASP A 73 12.35 8.06 -5.57
N VAL A 74 12.20 6.74 -5.43
CA VAL A 74 11.59 5.87 -6.45
C VAL A 74 10.09 6.14 -6.56
N LEU A 75 9.40 6.32 -5.43
CA LEU A 75 7.96 6.59 -5.39
C LEU A 75 7.64 7.98 -5.96
N LYS A 76 8.46 8.99 -5.64
CA LYS A 76 8.32 10.35 -6.16
C LYS A 76 8.53 10.39 -7.67
N SER A 77 9.56 9.72 -8.17
CA SER A 77 9.81 9.60 -9.61
C SER A 77 8.66 8.87 -10.34
N GLY A 78 8.08 7.83 -9.73
CA GLY A 78 6.92 7.13 -10.25
C GLY A 78 5.67 8.01 -10.30
N TYR A 79 5.43 8.78 -9.23
CA TYR A 79 4.33 9.75 -9.15
C TYR A 79 4.46 10.84 -10.21
N ASP A 80 5.64 11.45 -10.36
CA ASP A 80 5.88 12.52 -11.33
C ASP A 80 5.66 12.02 -12.77
N ARG A 81 6.09 10.79 -13.08
CA ARG A 81 5.82 10.16 -14.39
C ARG A 81 4.32 9.94 -14.62
N ALA A 82 3.60 9.46 -13.61
CA ALA A 82 2.16 9.25 -13.71
C ALA A 82 1.40 10.58 -13.88
N ALA A 83 1.79 11.62 -13.14
CA ALA A 83 1.21 12.96 -13.26
C ALA A 83 1.46 13.57 -14.64
N ALA A 84 2.67 13.43 -15.19
CA ALA A 84 2.99 13.87 -16.55
C ALA A 84 2.15 13.13 -17.62
N SER A 85 2.00 11.81 -17.48
CA SER A 85 1.16 11.00 -18.38
C SER A 85 -0.32 11.38 -18.31
N TYR A 86 -0.84 11.67 -17.12
CA TYR A 86 -2.20 12.17 -16.95
C TYR A 86 -2.40 13.54 -17.62
N SER A 87 -1.43 14.45 -17.45
CA SER A 87 -1.48 15.78 -18.06
C SER A 87 -1.45 15.71 -19.59
N SER A 88 -0.64 14.81 -20.18
CA SER A 88 -0.60 14.64 -21.63
C SER A 88 -1.90 14.06 -22.19
N GLN A 89 -2.47 13.04 -21.52
CA GLN A 89 -3.75 12.46 -21.91
C GLN A 89 -4.89 13.49 -21.82
N LYS A 90 -4.91 14.30 -20.76
CA LYS A 90 -5.89 15.39 -20.62
C LYS A 90 -5.79 16.40 -21.77
N ALA A 91 -4.56 16.75 -22.18
CA ALA A 91 -4.35 17.62 -23.33
C ALA A 91 -4.79 16.96 -24.64
N SER A 92 -4.56 15.65 -24.83
CA SER A 92 -5.04 14.91 -25.99
C SER A 92 -6.57 14.89 -26.10
N VAL A 93 -7.27 14.70 -24.98
CA VAL A 93 -8.75 14.77 -24.94
C VAL A 93 -9.24 16.16 -25.32
N ALA A 94 -8.66 17.22 -24.74
CA ALA A 94 -9.01 18.59 -25.09
C ALA A 94 -8.77 18.90 -26.58
N GLY A 95 -7.69 18.38 -27.17
CA GLY A 95 -7.43 18.49 -28.60
C GLY A 95 -8.47 17.75 -29.45
N ALA A 96 -8.88 16.55 -29.04
CA ALA A 96 -9.92 15.79 -29.71
C ALA A 96 -11.29 16.48 -29.64
N GLU A 97 -11.64 17.06 -28.50
CA GLU A 97 -12.87 17.85 -28.33
C GLU A 97 -12.89 19.08 -29.26
N GLN A 98 -11.77 19.80 -29.38
CA GLN A 98 -11.65 20.91 -30.32
C GLN A 98 -11.83 20.47 -31.77
N GLN A 99 -11.23 19.34 -32.14
CA GLN A 99 -11.37 18.78 -33.48
C GLN A 99 -12.82 18.35 -33.76
N PHE A 100 -13.51 17.82 -32.75
CA PHE A 100 -14.93 17.49 -32.83
C PHE A 100 -15.80 18.72 -33.06
N GLU A 101 -15.57 19.81 -32.31
CA GLU A 101 -16.33 21.06 -32.51
C GLU A 101 -16.06 21.71 -33.88
N GLN A 102 -14.82 21.67 -34.37
CA GLN A 102 -14.51 22.11 -35.74
C GLN A 102 -15.25 21.26 -36.78
N ALA A 103 -15.24 19.93 -36.62
CA ALA A 103 -15.95 19.02 -37.52
C ALA A 103 -17.46 19.28 -37.53
N LYS A 104 -18.05 19.56 -36.36
CA LYS A 104 -19.47 19.94 -36.21
C LYS A 104 -19.79 21.27 -36.90
N GLY A 105 -18.93 22.28 -36.76
CA GLY A 105 -19.08 23.55 -37.48
C GLY A 105 -19.03 23.36 -39.01
N ASN A 106 -18.10 22.55 -39.49
CA ASN A 106 -17.99 22.20 -40.90
C ASN A 106 -19.24 21.45 -41.39
N TRP A 107 -19.81 20.55 -40.58
CA TRP A 107 -21.05 19.86 -40.89
C TRP A 107 -22.24 20.81 -41.02
N ALA A 108 -22.42 21.75 -40.08
CA ALA A 108 -23.50 22.73 -40.15
C ALA A 108 -23.42 23.60 -41.42
N ASN A 109 -22.21 24.03 -41.81
CA ASN A 109 -21.98 24.78 -43.04
C ASN A 109 -22.28 23.94 -44.30
N ALA A 110 -21.84 22.68 -44.31
CA ALA A 110 -22.10 21.74 -45.41
C ALA A 110 -23.60 21.45 -45.55
N GLU A 111 -24.31 21.24 -44.45
CA GLU A 111 -25.76 21.00 -44.45
C GLU A 111 -26.52 22.23 -44.97
N ALA A 112 -26.17 23.44 -44.52
CA ALA A 112 -26.78 24.68 -44.99
C ALA A 112 -26.55 24.89 -46.50
N THR A 113 -25.34 24.62 -46.97
CA THR A 113 -25.00 24.71 -48.40
C THR A 113 -25.77 23.68 -49.22
N PHE A 114 -25.88 22.45 -48.73
CA PHE A 114 -26.64 21.39 -49.38
C PHE A 114 -28.14 21.75 -49.48
N LYS A 115 -28.75 22.23 -48.39
CA LYS A 115 -30.14 22.71 -48.37
C LYS A 115 -30.35 23.82 -49.40
N ARG A 116 -29.46 24.82 -49.42
CA ARG A 116 -29.51 25.94 -50.39
C ARG A 116 -29.42 25.45 -51.83
N ASN A 117 -28.48 24.56 -52.12
CA ASN A 117 -28.30 24.03 -53.47
C ASN A 117 -29.51 23.18 -53.91
N LYS A 118 -30.08 22.39 -53.00
CA LYS A 118 -31.32 21.64 -53.28
C LYS A 118 -32.47 22.57 -53.67
N GLU A 119 -32.61 23.71 -53.00
CA GLU A 119 -33.62 24.73 -53.33
C GLU A 119 -33.34 25.41 -54.69
N LEU A 120 -32.09 25.77 -54.98
CA LEU A 120 -31.74 26.37 -56.27
C LEU A 120 -31.94 25.39 -57.44
N PHE A 121 -31.69 24.11 -57.20
CA PHE A 121 -31.91 23.04 -58.18
C PHE A 121 -33.40 22.85 -58.47
N SER A 122 -34.26 22.86 -57.44
CA SER A 122 -35.72 22.77 -57.65
C SER A 122 -36.27 23.99 -58.40
N ARG A 123 -35.64 25.16 -58.23
CA ARG A 123 -35.92 26.37 -59.01
C ARG A 123 -35.29 26.37 -60.42
N LYS A 124 -34.62 25.28 -60.84
CA LYS A 124 -33.91 25.13 -62.13
C LYS A 124 -32.80 26.16 -62.38
N VAL A 125 -32.27 26.77 -61.31
CA VAL A 125 -31.22 27.81 -61.40
C VAL A 125 -29.81 27.18 -61.49
N ILE A 126 -29.64 25.94 -61.03
CA ILE A 126 -28.36 25.22 -61.05
C ILE A 126 -28.50 23.83 -61.68
N SER A 127 -27.42 23.32 -62.26
CA SER A 127 -27.40 22.02 -62.96
C SER A 127 -27.12 20.84 -62.02
N ALA A 128 -27.52 19.63 -62.40
CA ALA A 128 -27.36 18.42 -61.58
C ALA A 128 -25.89 18.10 -61.22
N SER A 129 -24.95 18.55 -62.06
CA SER A 129 -23.51 18.45 -61.83
C SER A 129 -23.02 19.29 -60.64
N GLU A 130 -23.64 20.43 -60.34
CA GLU A 130 -23.23 21.32 -59.24
C GLU A 130 -23.72 20.83 -57.87
N VAL A 131 -24.84 20.09 -57.84
CA VAL A 131 -25.37 19.47 -56.62
C VAL A 131 -24.56 18.24 -56.19
N GLY A 132 -24.09 17.44 -57.16
CA GLY A 132 -23.38 16.18 -56.91
C GLY A 132 -22.02 16.32 -56.20
N VAL A 133 -21.35 17.47 -56.32
CA VAL A 133 -20.02 17.73 -55.76
C VAL A 133 -20.04 17.87 -54.22
N ASN A 134 -21.18 18.25 -53.62
CA ASN A 134 -21.29 18.52 -52.18
C ASN A 134 -21.80 17.33 -51.32
N VAL A 135 -22.24 16.25 -51.95
CA VAL A 135 -22.76 15.04 -51.26
C VAL A 135 -21.67 14.21 -50.54
N PRO A 136 -20.44 14.04 -51.06
CA PRO A 136 -19.43 13.14 -50.47
C PRO A 136 -18.99 13.54 -49.06
N ALA A 137 -18.91 14.85 -48.77
CA ALA A 137 -18.43 15.37 -47.49
C ALA A 137 -19.40 15.12 -46.33
N VAL A 138 -20.72 15.12 -46.61
CA VAL A 138 -21.74 14.81 -45.60
C VAL A 138 -21.78 13.31 -45.31
N LEU A 139 -21.59 12.48 -46.35
CA LEU A 139 -21.66 11.02 -46.24
C LEU A 139 -20.44 10.41 -45.52
N SER A 140 -19.25 10.98 -45.70
CA SER A 140 -18.03 10.52 -45.03
C SER A 140 -18.07 10.79 -43.52
N LEU A 141 -18.59 11.93 -43.09
CA LEU A 141 -18.73 12.29 -41.67
C LEU A 141 -19.82 11.48 -40.96
N LEU A 142 -20.94 11.16 -41.64
CA LEU A 142 -22.01 10.33 -41.07
C LEU A 142 -21.54 8.88 -40.79
N LYS A 143 -20.54 8.39 -41.54
CA LYS A 143 -19.87 7.11 -41.24
C LYS A 143 -18.97 7.19 -40.00
N VAL A 144 -18.38 8.36 -39.70
CA VAL A 144 -17.51 8.56 -38.53
C VAL A 144 -18.32 8.69 -37.23
N LEU A 145 -19.53 9.25 -37.28
CA LEU A 145 -20.43 9.35 -36.12
C LEU A 145 -21.15 8.04 -35.75
N ASN A 146 -21.14 7.05 -36.66
CA ASN A 146 -21.82 5.75 -36.50
C ASN A 146 -20.84 4.57 -36.31
N GLN A 147 -19.56 4.85 -36.06
CA GLN A 147 -18.57 3.89 -35.56
C GLN A 147 -18.09 4.32 -34.18
#